data_AF-M2SVW1-F1
#
_entry.id   AF-M2SVW1-F1
#
_cell.length_a   1.000
_cell.length_b   1.000
_cell.length_c   1.000
_cell.angle_alpha   90.00
_cell.angle_beta   90.00
_cell.angle_gamma   90.00
#
_symmetry.space_group_name_H-M   'P 1'
#
loop_
_entity.id
_entity.type
_entity.pdbx_description
1 polymer ?
#
loop_
_entity_poly.entity_id
_entity_poly.type
_entity_poly.pdbx_seq_one_letter_code
_entity_poly.pdbx_strand_id
1 'polypeptide(L)' 'REYTSIYILLYIRTKLIKTLHKSLEYKHIEVDEIVRRLAKVFIIPRLQAKVQKILSNYLVYY' A
#
# COMPACT_ATOMS: atom_id res chain seq x y z
N ARG A 1 22.45 7.49 -10.51
CA ARG A 1 21.33 6.54 -10.30
C ARG A 1 20.07 7.39 -10.30
N GLU A 2 19.42 7.51 -11.46
CA GLU A 2 18.25 8.35 -11.61
C GLU A 2 17.13 7.79 -10.72
N TYR A 3 16.79 8.55 -9.68
CA TYR A 3 15.59 8.35 -8.89
C TYR A 3 14.42 8.73 -9.79
N THR A 4 14.05 7.84 -10.71
CA THR A 4 12.70 7.80 -11.24
C THR A 4 11.83 7.40 -10.07
N SER A 5 11.53 8.35 -9.18
CA SER A 5 10.54 8.22 -8.14
C SER A 5 9.24 8.09 -8.91
N ILE A 6 8.95 6.84 -9.32
CA ILE A 6 7.84 6.51 -10.20
C ILE A 6 6.65 7.17 -9.54
N TYR A 7 6.14 8.22 -10.18
CA TYR A 7 4.97 8.94 -9.70
C TYR A 7 3.79 8.04 -10.02
N ILE A 8 3.70 6.93 -9.28
CA ILE A 8 2.69 5.91 -9.45
C ILE A 8 1.37 6.60 -9.20
N LEU A 9 0.57 6.67 -10.27
CA LEU A 9 -0.78 7.19 -10.28
C LEU A 9 -1.54 6.64 -9.07
N LEU A 10 -2.31 7.51 -8.40
CA LEU A 10 -3.05 7.18 -7.17
C LEU A 10 -3.90 5.90 -7.33
N TYR A 11 -4.46 5.70 -8.52
CA TYR A 11 -5.20 4.49 -8.88
C TYR A 11 -4.34 3.22 -8.77
N ILE A 12 -3.14 3.23 -9.35
CA ILE A 12 -2.21 2.09 -9.32
C ILE A 12 -1.76 1.82 -7.88
N ARG A 13 -1.46 2.86 -7.09
CA ARG A 13 -1.13 2.72 -5.65
C ARG A 13 -2.26 2.02 -4.88
N THR A 14 -3.50 2.45 -5.11
CA THR A 14 -4.67 1.88 -4.44
C THR A 14 -4.89 0.42 -4.82
N LYS A 15 -4.77 0.11 -6.13
CA LYS A 15 -4.91 -1.26 -6.62
C LYS A 15 -3.86 -2.18 -6.01
N LEU A 16 -2.60 -1.72 -5.95
CA LEU A 16 -1.48 -2.50 -5.41
C LEU A 16 -1.66 -2.79 -3.92
N ILE A 17 -2.07 -1.80 -3.11
CA ILE A 17 -2.36 -1.98 -1.68
C ILE A 17 -3.51 -2.98 -1.47
N LYS A 18 -4.60 -2.87 -2.25
CA LYS A 18 -5.72 -3.82 -2.17
C LYS A 18 -5.34 -5.24 -2.58
N THR A 19 -4.54 -5.39 -3.64
CA THR A 19 -4.05 -6.69 -4.09
C THR A 19 -3.14 -7.33 -3.06
N LEU A 20 -2.23 -6.55 -2.46
CA LEU A 20 -1.40 -7.04 -1.35
C LEU A 20 -2.28 -7.53 -0.21
N HIS A 21 -3.20 -6.71 0.31
CA HIS A 21 -4.07 -7.10 1.41
C HIS A 21 -4.95 -8.33 1.12
N LYS A 22 -5.38 -8.54 -0.14
CA LYS A 22 -6.16 -9.73 -0.54
C LYS A 22 -5.32 -10.99 -0.70
N SER A 23 -4.02 -10.86 -0.94
CA SER A 23 -3.16 -12.02 -1.16
C SER A 23 -3.10 -12.88 0.10
N LEU A 24 -3.17 -14.21 -0.06
CA LEU A 24 -3.08 -15.18 1.04
C LEU A 24 -1.80 -15.00 1.86
N GLU A 25 -0.70 -14.60 1.21
CA GLU A 25 0.57 -14.29 1.87
C GLU A 25 0.48 -13.11 2.84
N TYR A 26 -0.48 -12.21 2.65
CA TYR A 26 -0.61 -10.96 3.41
C TYR A 26 -1.93 -10.85 4.16
N LYS A 27 -2.83 -11.83 4.02
CA LYS A 27 -4.14 -11.86 4.66
C LYS A 27 -4.07 -11.80 6.21
N HIS A 28 -2.96 -12.26 6.78
CA HIS A 28 -2.69 -12.24 8.22
C HIS A 28 -1.55 -11.29 8.62
N ILE A 29 -1.02 -10.54 7.66
CA ILE A 29 0.09 -9.62 7.91
C ILE A 29 -0.49 -8.29 8.41
N GLU A 30 0.03 -7.79 9.53
CA GLU A 30 -0.35 -6.49 10.06
C GLU A 30 -0.08 -5.36 9.05
N VAL A 31 -0.91 -4.32 9.11
CA VAL A 31 -0.82 -3.15 8.20
C VAL A 31 0.60 -2.56 8.19
N ASP A 32 1.29 -2.59 9.31
CA ASP A 32 2.66 -2.10 9.46
C ASP A 32 3.67 -2.83 8.57
N GLU A 33 3.53 -4.14 8.39
CA GLU A 33 4.45 -4.92 7.55
C GLU A 33 4.18 -4.69 6.05
N ILE A 34 2.92 -4.43 5.67
CA ILE A 34 2.59 -3.94 4.31
C ILE A 34 3.24 -2.58 4.06
N VAL A 35 3.12 -1.65 5.02
CA VAL A 35 3.75 -0.31 4.94
C VAL A 35 5.27 -0.42 4.84
N ARG A 36 5.89 -1.29 5.66
CA ARG A 36 7.34 -1.49 5.71
C ARG A 36 7.88 -2.02 4.38
N ARG A 37 7.20 -2.97 3.74
CA ARG A 37 7.59 -3.50 2.43
C ARG A 37 7.41 -2.48 1.31
N LEU A 38 6.31 -1.74 1.33
CA LEU A 38 6.07 -0.66 0.37
C LEU A 38 7.11 0.46 0.51
N ALA A 39 7.53 0.80 1.73
CA ALA A 39 8.55 1.82 1.99
C ALA A 39 9.94 1.42 1.48
N LYS A 40 10.26 0.12 1.43
CA LYS A 40 11.54 -0.36 0.84
C LYS A 40 11.61 -0.13 -0.67
N VAL A 41 10.48 -0.18 -1.36
CA VAL A 41 10.43 -0.12 -2.83
C VAL A 41 10.03 1.27 -3.33
N PHE A 42 9.22 2.00 -2.57
CA PHE A 42 8.63 3.27 -2.99
C PHE A 42 8.84 4.38 -1.97
N ILE A 43 9.24 5.55 -2.46
CA ILE A 43 9.22 6.79 -1.69
C ILE A 43 7.84 7.43 -1.85
N ILE A 44 6.93 7.08 -0.94
CA ILE A 44 5.56 7.61 -0.93
C ILE A 44 5.39 8.50 0.32
N PRO A 45 5.17 9.82 0.14
CA PRO A 45 4.85 10.70 1.26
C PRO A 45 3.58 10.24 1.97
N ARG A 46 3.64 10.18 3.31
CA ARG A 46 2.53 9.77 4.18
C ARG A 46 1.97 8.37 3.84
N LEU A 47 2.86 7.44 3.48
CA LEU A 47 2.50 6.08 3.09
C LEU A 47 1.58 5.38 4.09
N GLN A 48 1.92 5.40 5.38
CA GLN A 48 1.14 4.75 6.44
C GLN A 48 -0.32 5.26 6.48
N ALA A 49 -0.51 6.59 6.52
CA ALA A 49 -1.83 7.19 6.51
C ALA A 49 -2.64 6.85 5.24
N LYS A 50 -1.97 6.74 4.08
CA LYS A 50 -2.63 6.34 2.82
C LYS A 50 -3.05 4.88 2.84
N VAL A 51 -2.19 3.97 3.31
CA VAL A 51 -2.49 2.55 3.43
C VAL A 51 -3.66 2.35 4.40
N GLN A 52 -3.61 2.98 5.59
CA GLN A 52 -4.69 2.93 6.57
C GLN A 52 -6.01 3.44 5.98
N LYS A 53 -6.01 4.59 5.30
CA LYS A 53 -7.23 5.11 4.65
C LYS A 53 -7.82 4.15 3.63
N ILE A 54 -6.97 3.54 2.80
CA ILE A 54 -7.40 2.59 1.77
C ILE A 54 -7.97 1.32 2.40
N LEU A 55 -7.32 0.79 3.43
CA LEU A 55 -7.76 -0.42 4.11
C LEU A 55 -9.02 -0.19 4.94
N SER A 56 -9.11 0.94 5.67
CA SER A 56 -10.30 1.30 6.43
C SER A 56 -11.52 1.42 5.51
N ASN A 57 -11.39 2.12 4.38
CA ASN A 57 -12.47 2.20 3.38
C ASN A 57 -12.78 0.85 2.73
N TYR A 58 -11.80 -0.05 2.64
CA TYR A 58 -11.97 -1.37 2.03
C TYR A 58 -12.71 -2.33 2.97
N LEU A 59 -12.39 -2.33 4.27
CA LEU A 59 -13.05 -3.14 5.30
C LEU A 59 -14.46 -2.65 5.66
N VAL A 60 -14.77 -1.37 5.43
CA VAL A 60 -16.15 -0.85 5.61
C VAL A 60 -17.09 -1.38 4.53
N TYR A 61 -16.57 -1.73 3.35
CA TYR A 61 -17.36 -2.13 2.19
C TYR A 61 -17.43 -3.65 1.94
N TYR A 62 -16.69 -4.46 2.70
CA TYR A 62 -16.56 -5.91 2.55
C TYR A 62 -16.54 -6.58 3.91
#